data_AF-A0A1F6FJY6-F1
#
_entry.id   AF-A0A1F6FJY6-F1
#
_cell.length_a   1.000
_cell.length_b   1.000
_cell.length_c   1.000
_cell.angle_alpha   90.00
_cell.angle_beta   90.00
_cell.angle_gamma   90.00
#
_symmetry.space_group_name_H-M   'P 1'
#
loop_
_entity.id
_entity.type
_entity.pdbx_description
1 polymer ?
#
loop_
_entity_poly.entity_id
_entity_poly.type
_entity_poly.pdbx_seq_one_letter_code
_entity_poly.pdbx_strand_id
1 'polypeptide(L)'
;MIKTTWKKYLVPDQENDFQPHSLQKAAMVGMLILTLITFSLVNLQSILWLASEYLVAAVLPAVVIEETNASRAREQLPTLGRSAELDEAARLKAENMAAEGYFSHWSPEGVSPWHWFEEVGYNYTHAGENLAVHFTDSTAVVEAWLNSPSHRANILNEHYTEMGIGTAAGKFEGYDTVFVVQLFGAPAVAIPVEEPVDILGFTAEASSSDDVAAAGSPTVAGVENIDMTESGTVVIESFATTSNEMAVAAVVTPSGVMKLATSPRLVLQIIYSMIGLFVMGALLIAMLLEWRRHHPVQIAYSAALLAVMIMLFQIHLVLSGSVVIA
;
A
#
# COMPACT_ATOMS: atom_id res chain seq x y z
N MET A 1 67.03 13.18 4.88
CA MET A 1 66.22 14.02 5.78
C MET A 1 64.71 13.97 5.40
N ILE A 2 64.15 12.78 5.13
CA ILE A 2 62.78 12.60 4.60
C ILE A 2 61.90 11.67 5.49
N LYS A 3 62.44 11.11 6.59
CA LYS A 3 61.76 10.05 7.36
C LYS A 3 60.81 10.50 8.48
N THR A 4 60.62 11.80 8.72
CA THR A 4 59.85 12.30 9.88
C THR A 4 58.45 12.78 9.58
N THR A 5 58.09 13.00 8.31
CA THR A 5 56.80 13.62 7.96
C THR A 5 55.63 12.62 7.92
N TRP A 6 55.85 11.39 7.44
CA TRP A 6 54.77 10.41 7.22
C TRP A 6 54.22 9.80 8.52
N LYS A 7 55.06 9.64 9.56
CA LYS A 7 54.63 9.11 10.86
C LYS A 7 53.54 9.97 11.50
N LYS A 8 53.62 11.30 11.39
CA LYS A 8 52.64 12.25 11.94
C LYS A 8 51.24 12.08 11.34
N TYR A 9 51.14 11.54 10.13
CA TYR A 9 49.87 11.41 9.44
C TYR A 9 49.17 10.06 9.68
N LEU A 10 49.92 8.99 9.95
CA LEU A 10 49.40 7.60 9.95
C LEU A 10 49.50 6.89 11.30
N VAL A 11 50.41 7.29 12.20
CA VAL A 11 50.67 6.58 13.45
C VAL A 11 50.35 7.48 14.64
N PRO A 12 49.54 7.02 15.61
CA PRO A 12 49.34 7.73 16.88
C PRO A 12 50.67 7.92 17.62
N ASP A 13 51.03 9.17 17.91
CA ASP A 13 52.27 9.55 18.61
C ASP A 13 51.98 10.71 19.57
N GLN A 14 52.80 10.87 20.61
CA GLN A 14 52.71 11.98 21.57
C GLN A 14 52.81 13.35 20.90
N GLU A 15 53.58 13.48 19.81
CA GLU A 15 53.67 14.74 19.04
C GLU A 15 52.38 15.07 18.26
N ASN A 16 51.45 14.13 18.13
CA ASN A 16 50.21 14.26 17.38
C ASN A 16 48.99 14.03 18.30
N ASP A 17 49.17 14.14 19.61
CA ASP A 17 48.13 13.91 20.62
C ASP A 17 47.36 12.58 20.40
N PHE A 18 48.09 11.56 19.90
CA PHE A 18 47.58 10.25 19.50
C PHE A 18 46.46 10.24 18.43
N GLN A 19 46.30 11.30 17.62
CA GLN A 19 45.23 11.41 16.61
C GLN A 19 45.76 11.59 15.18
N PRO A 20 45.85 10.54 14.34
CA PRO A 20 46.31 10.66 12.96
C PRO A 20 45.37 11.56 12.11
N HIS A 21 45.82 12.79 11.80
CA HIS A 21 45.03 13.81 11.11
C HIS A 21 44.60 13.40 9.69
N SER A 22 45.36 12.53 9.02
CA SER A 22 44.97 12.01 7.71
C SER A 22 43.83 11.01 7.81
N LEU A 23 43.74 10.27 8.92
CA LEU A 23 42.68 9.28 9.16
C LEU A 23 41.33 9.97 9.41
N GLN A 24 41.32 11.11 10.12
CA GLN A 24 40.10 11.92 10.29
C GLN A 24 39.64 12.53 8.96
N LYS A 25 40.55 13.16 8.19
CA LYS A 25 40.19 13.72 6.87
C LYS A 25 39.75 12.63 5.89
N ALA A 26 40.42 11.49 5.87
CA ALA A 26 40.06 10.34 5.05
C ALA A 26 38.72 9.73 5.50
N ALA A 27 38.44 9.66 6.81
CA ALA A 27 37.16 9.20 7.33
C ALA A 27 36.01 10.16 6.98
N MET A 28 36.22 11.48 7.05
CA MET A 28 35.22 12.47 6.64
C MET A 28 34.94 12.41 5.14
N VAL A 29 35.98 12.34 4.31
CA VAL A 29 35.83 12.17 2.87
C VAL A 29 35.16 10.83 2.54
N GLY A 30 35.53 9.76 3.26
CA GLY A 30 34.89 8.45 3.14
C GLY A 30 33.40 8.46 3.49
N MET A 31 33.02 9.16 4.58
CA MET A 31 31.62 9.34 4.95
C MET A 31 30.86 10.15 3.91
N LEU A 32 31.41 11.26 3.41
CA LEU A 32 30.78 12.05 2.35
C LEU A 32 30.57 11.22 1.07
N ILE A 33 31.58 10.45 0.65
CA ILE A 33 31.48 9.57 -0.52
C ILE A 33 30.41 8.51 -0.29
N LEU A 34 30.38 7.87 0.89
CA LEU A 34 29.37 6.88 1.22
C LEU A 34 27.96 7.48 1.17
N THR A 35 27.76 8.67 1.71
CA THR A 35 26.48 9.40 1.65
C THR A 35 26.06 9.73 0.22
N LEU A 36 26.99 10.20 -0.62
CA LEU A 36 26.70 10.51 -2.01
C LEU A 36 26.38 9.24 -2.82
N ILE A 37 27.07 8.14 -2.55
CA ILE A 37 26.80 6.84 -3.18
C ILE A 37 25.42 6.33 -2.75
N THR A 38 25.11 6.32 -1.45
CA THR A 38 23.79 5.87 -0.98
C THR A 38 22.68 6.74 -1.54
N PHE A 39 22.84 8.07 -1.54
CA PHE A 39 21.87 8.98 -2.16
C PHE A 39 21.72 8.73 -3.67
N SER A 40 22.83 8.57 -4.40
CA SER A 40 22.80 8.30 -5.84
C SER A 40 22.15 6.95 -6.15
N LEU A 41 22.40 5.91 -5.34
CA LEU A 41 21.76 4.61 -5.48
C LEU A 41 20.26 4.69 -5.20
N VAL A 42 19.82 5.43 -4.17
CA VAL A 42 18.39 5.66 -3.87
C VAL A 42 17.69 6.38 -5.02
N ASN A 43 18.31 7.42 -5.57
CA ASN A 43 17.75 8.18 -6.67
C ASN A 43 17.76 7.39 -7.99
N LEU A 44 18.85 6.66 -8.26
CA LEU A 44 18.93 5.78 -9.42
C LEU A 44 17.87 4.69 -9.33
N GLN A 45 17.64 4.10 -8.16
CA GLN A 45 16.56 3.15 -7.94
C GLN A 45 15.17 3.78 -8.15
N SER A 46 14.97 5.03 -7.72
CA SER A 46 13.71 5.75 -7.95
C SER A 46 13.46 5.98 -9.46
N ILE A 47 14.51 6.28 -10.22
CA ILE A 47 14.45 6.43 -11.69
C ILE A 47 14.21 5.08 -12.36
N LEU A 48 14.92 4.03 -11.94
CA LEU A 48 14.73 2.67 -12.45
C LEU A 48 13.34 2.12 -12.12
N TRP A 49 12.73 2.56 -11.03
CA TRP A 49 11.33 2.24 -10.68
C TRP A 49 10.34 2.95 -11.61
N LEU A 50 10.54 4.23 -11.91
CA LEU A 50 9.73 4.95 -12.90
C LEU A 50 9.88 4.35 -14.31
N ALA A 51 11.03 3.74 -14.60
CA ALA A 51 11.35 3.14 -15.87
C ALA A 51 11.03 1.63 -15.95
N SER A 52 10.61 0.96 -14.86
CA SER A 52 10.35 -0.47 -14.89
C SER A 52 8.90 -0.77 -15.23
N GLU A 53 8.68 -1.29 -16.44
CA GLU A 53 7.39 -1.87 -16.88
C GLU A 53 6.95 -3.08 -16.01
N TYR A 54 7.88 -3.65 -15.24
CA TYR A 54 7.71 -4.92 -14.51
C TYR A 54 7.09 -4.81 -13.11
N LEU A 55 6.93 -3.60 -12.55
CA LEU A 55 6.44 -3.41 -11.19
C LEU A 55 5.25 -2.46 -11.14
N VAL A 56 4.24 -2.75 -11.96
CA VAL A 56 2.87 -2.29 -11.70
C VAL A 56 2.40 -2.98 -10.42
N ALA A 57 2.89 -2.49 -9.27
CA ALA A 57 2.57 -3.07 -7.98
C ALA A 57 1.06 -2.94 -7.77
N ALA A 58 0.43 -4.09 -7.60
CA ALA A 58 -1.01 -4.21 -7.56
C ALA A 58 -1.55 -3.40 -6.38
N VAL A 59 -2.36 -2.38 -6.68
CA VAL A 59 -3.24 -1.80 -5.67
C VAL A 59 -4.26 -2.88 -5.32
N LEU A 60 -4.21 -3.36 -4.08
CA LEU A 60 -5.03 -4.46 -3.59
C LEU A 60 -6.31 -3.88 -2.96
N PRO A 61 -7.51 -4.20 -3.50
CA PRO A 61 -8.80 -3.80 -2.95
C PRO A 61 -8.92 -4.01 -1.44
N ALA A 62 -8.45 -5.17 -0.94
CA ALA A 62 -8.53 -5.52 0.47
C ALA A 62 -7.75 -4.57 1.39
N VAL A 63 -6.55 -4.13 0.95
CA VAL A 63 -5.72 -3.19 1.73
C VAL A 63 -6.35 -1.80 1.72
N VAL A 64 -6.88 -1.37 0.58
CA VAL A 64 -7.59 -0.07 0.47
C VAL A 64 -8.82 -0.04 1.39
N ILE A 65 -9.60 -1.12 1.44
CA ILE A 65 -10.74 -1.26 2.36
C ILE A 65 -10.29 -1.16 3.81
N GLU A 66 -9.25 -1.91 4.18
CA GLU A 66 -8.75 -1.93 5.55
C GLU A 66 -8.25 -0.55 6.00
N GLU A 67 -7.43 0.13 5.19
CA GLU A 67 -6.89 1.45 5.51
C GLU A 67 -7.98 2.54 5.52
N THR A 68 -8.99 2.43 4.66
CA THR A 68 -10.17 3.30 4.69
C THR A 68 -10.91 3.14 6.02
N ASN A 69 -11.20 1.91 6.43
CA ASN A 69 -11.90 1.62 7.68
C ASN A 69 -11.07 1.95 8.93
N ALA A 70 -9.75 1.75 8.89
CA ALA A 70 -8.84 2.21 9.94
C ALA A 70 -8.87 3.73 10.10
N SER A 71 -9.02 4.47 8.99
CA SER A 71 -9.13 5.92 9.00
C SER A 71 -10.46 6.40 9.56
N ARG A 72 -11.57 5.74 9.20
CA ARG A 72 -12.88 6.00 9.78
C ARG A 72 -12.91 5.72 11.29
N ALA A 73 -12.31 4.62 11.73
CA ALA A 73 -12.21 4.27 13.14
C ALA A 73 -11.43 5.31 13.97
N ARG A 74 -10.36 5.89 13.41
CA ARG A 74 -9.61 6.99 14.05
C ARG A 74 -10.48 8.23 14.30
N GLU A 75 -11.46 8.46 13.44
CA GLU A 75 -12.44 9.56 13.54
C GLU A 75 -13.73 9.13 14.27
N GLN A 76 -13.74 7.95 14.90
CA GLN A 76 -14.89 7.39 15.64
C GLN A 76 -16.14 7.14 14.76
N LEU A 77 -15.93 6.93 13.47
CA LEU A 77 -16.99 6.60 12.51
C LEU A 77 -17.18 5.09 12.37
N PRO A 78 -18.41 4.62 12.08
CA PRO A 78 -18.65 3.22 11.73
C PRO A 78 -17.85 2.79 10.50
N THR A 79 -17.38 1.55 10.52
CA THR A 79 -16.73 0.93 9.35
C THR A 79 -17.74 0.69 8.24
N LEU A 80 -17.30 0.84 6.99
CA LEU A 80 -18.08 0.50 5.81
C LEU A 80 -17.98 -0.99 5.52
N GLY A 81 -19.11 -1.60 5.16
CA GLY A 81 -19.18 -2.96 4.62
C GLY A 81 -18.63 -3.02 3.19
N ARG A 82 -18.06 -4.16 2.80
CA ARG A 82 -17.68 -4.40 1.40
C ARG A 82 -18.90 -4.89 0.63
N SER A 83 -19.23 -4.27 -0.50
CA SER A 83 -20.26 -4.73 -1.44
C SER A 83 -19.62 -5.30 -2.70
N ALA A 84 -20.08 -6.48 -3.13
CA ALA A 84 -19.60 -7.13 -4.35
C ALA A 84 -20.09 -6.40 -5.61
N GLU A 85 -21.29 -5.83 -5.55
CA GLU A 85 -21.86 -5.00 -6.59
C GLU A 85 -21.03 -3.73 -6.79
N LEU A 86 -20.66 -3.04 -5.68
CA LEU A 86 -19.81 -1.86 -5.75
C LEU A 86 -18.38 -2.18 -6.22
N ASP A 87 -17.84 -3.35 -5.87
CA ASP A 87 -16.55 -3.81 -6.41
C ASP A 87 -16.62 -3.98 -7.94
N GLU A 88 -17.70 -4.58 -8.44
CA GLU A 88 -17.91 -4.78 -9.87
C GLU A 88 -18.12 -3.45 -10.60
N ALA A 89 -18.93 -2.54 -10.05
CA ALA A 89 -19.12 -1.20 -10.60
C ALA A 89 -17.78 -0.44 -10.69
N ALA A 90 -16.98 -0.51 -9.63
CA ALA A 90 -15.68 0.13 -9.59
C ALA A 90 -14.71 -0.49 -10.60
N ARG A 91 -14.75 -1.83 -10.80
CA ARG A 91 -13.95 -2.53 -11.81
C ARG A 91 -14.32 -2.08 -13.22
N LEU A 92 -15.62 -2.03 -13.54
CA LEU A 92 -16.11 -1.59 -14.85
C LEU A 92 -15.68 -0.15 -15.16
N LYS A 93 -15.81 0.77 -14.19
CA LYS A 93 -15.30 2.15 -14.32
C LYS A 93 -13.80 2.19 -14.58
N ALA A 94 -13.01 1.41 -13.82
CA ALA A 94 -11.57 1.37 -13.96
C ALA A 94 -11.16 0.85 -15.36
N GLU A 95 -11.82 -0.20 -15.83
CA GLU A 95 -11.60 -0.77 -17.17
C GLU A 95 -11.97 0.18 -18.28
N ASN A 96 -13.06 0.93 -18.13
CA ASN A 96 -13.45 1.95 -19.09
C ASN A 96 -12.39 3.08 -19.17
N MET A 97 -11.92 3.59 -18.03
CA MET A 97 -10.81 4.55 -18.00
C MET A 97 -9.52 4.00 -18.64
N ALA A 98 -9.21 2.73 -18.39
CA ALA A 98 -8.05 2.07 -18.97
C ALA A 98 -8.16 1.87 -20.49
N ALA A 99 -9.36 1.51 -20.98
CA ALA A 99 -9.62 1.26 -22.39
C ALA A 99 -9.63 2.54 -23.23
N GLU A 100 -10.21 3.62 -22.69
CA GLU A 100 -10.34 4.90 -23.38
C GLU A 100 -9.19 5.87 -23.07
N GLY A 101 -8.33 5.53 -22.11
CA GLY A 101 -7.12 6.30 -21.79
C GLY A 101 -7.40 7.67 -21.16
N TYR A 102 -8.40 7.76 -20.29
CA TYR A 102 -8.80 9.01 -19.61
C TYR A 102 -8.82 8.85 -18.08
N PHE A 103 -8.77 9.98 -17.37
CA PHE A 103 -8.88 10.02 -15.91
C PHE A 103 -9.82 11.15 -15.48
N SER A 104 -11.09 10.80 -15.20
CA SER A 104 -12.16 11.74 -14.85
C SER A 104 -13.38 10.98 -14.32
N HIS A 105 -14.17 11.63 -13.45
CA HIS A 105 -15.47 11.11 -13.02
C HIS A 105 -16.39 10.84 -14.21
N TRP A 106 -16.40 11.75 -15.19
CA TRP A 106 -17.18 11.63 -16.42
C TRP A 106 -16.33 11.07 -17.55
N SER A 107 -16.86 10.12 -18.33
CA SER A 107 -16.17 9.65 -19.54
C SER A 107 -16.14 10.74 -20.63
N PRO A 108 -15.24 10.64 -21.62
CA PRO A 108 -15.21 11.52 -22.79
C PRO A 108 -16.54 11.55 -23.57
N GLU A 109 -17.29 10.45 -23.54
CA GLU A 109 -18.62 10.27 -24.14
C GLU A 109 -19.75 10.81 -23.25
N GLY A 110 -19.42 11.31 -22.05
CA GLY A 110 -20.37 11.87 -21.10
C GLY A 110 -21.04 10.84 -20.19
N VAL A 111 -20.47 9.63 -20.05
CA VAL A 111 -20.98 8.63 -19.11
C VAL A 111 -20.75 9.11 -17.68
N SER A 112 -21.83 9.13 -16.89
CA SER A 112 -21.83 9.55 -15.49
C SER A 112 -21.17 8.49 -14.59
N PRO A 113 -20.51 8.86 -13.47
CA PRO A 113 -20.03 7.87 -12.50
C PRO A 113 -21.16 6.98 -11.93
N TRP A 114 -22.38 7.49 -11.92
CA TRP A 114 -23.56 6.76 -11.42
C TRP A 114 -24.03 5.64 -12.37
N HIS A 115 -23.65 5.71 -13.64
CA HIS A 115 -23.97 4.67 -14.63
C HIS A 115 -23.49 3.30 -14.16
N TRP A 116 -22.30 3.21 -13.56
CA TRP A 116 -21.72 1.95 -13.12
C TRP A 116 -22.49 1.31 -11.96
N PHE A 117 -23.15 2.10 -11.12
CA PHE A 117 -24.06 1.59 -10.09
C PHE A 117 -25.32 0.99 -10.72
N GLU A 118 -25.84 1.63 -11.78
CA GLU A 118 -27.02 1.13 -12.53
C GLU A 118 -26.71 -0.19 -13.25
N GLU A 119 -25.54 -0.30 -13.90
CA GLU A 119 -25.11 -1.49 -14.64
C GLU A 119 -25.04 -2.74 -13.74
N VAL A 120 -24.67 -2.58 -12.47
CA VAL A 120 -24.62 -3.67 -11.49
C VAL A 120 -25.91 -3.83 -10.68
N GLY A 121 -26.93 -2.99 -10.93
CA GLY A 121 -28.20 -3.01 -10.21
C GLY A 121 -28.14 -2.52 -8.77
N TYR A 122 -27.14 -1.71 -8.40
CA TYR A 122 -27.00 -1.17 -7.04
C TYR A 122 -27.86 0.09 -6.88
N ASN A 123 -29.00 -0.04 -6.20
CA ASN A 123 -29.87 1.09 -5.86
C ASN A 123 -29.42 1.76 -4.56
N TYR A 124 -29.24 3.08 -4.59
CA TYR A 124 -28.68 3.83 -3.46
C TYR A 124 -29.46 5.10 -3.10
N THR A 125 -29.33 5.53 -1.85
CA THR A 125 -29.77 6.87 -1.39
C THR A 125 -28.63 7.88 -1.39
N HIS A 126 -27.41 7.40 -1.14
CA HIS A 126 -26.18 8.18 -1.18
C HIS A 126 -25.13 7.38 -1.92
N ALA A 127 -24.36 8.05 -2.77
CA ALA A 127 -23.21 7.48 -3.46
C ALA A 127 -22.04 8.45 -3.46
N GLY A 128 -20.83 7.93 -3.65
CA GLY A 128 -19.60 8.70 -3.74
C GLY A 128 -18.55 7.96 -4.56
N GLU A 129 -17.60 8.71 -5.11
CA GLU A 129 -16.50 8.18 -5.92
C GLU A 129 -15.20 8.90 -5.55
N ASN A 130 -14.12 8.12 -5.40
CA ASN A 130 -12.75 8.61 -5.36
C ASN A 130 -11.95 7.89 -6.46
N LEU A 131 -11.16 8.64 -7.22
CA LEU A 131 -10.30 8.11 -8.27
C LEU A 131 -8.82 8.34 -7.95
N ALA A 132 -7.98 7.40 -8.40
CA ALA A 132 -6.54 7.48 -8.27
C ALA A 132 -5.85 6.83 -9.47
N VAL A 133 -4.74 7.42 -9.92
CA VAL A 133 -3.90 6.90 -10.99
C VAL A 133 -2.41 7.13 -10.68
N HIS A 134 -1.54 6.32 -11.27
CA HIS A 134 -0.08 6.31 -11.04
C HIS A 134 0.33 5.90 -9.62
N PHE A 135 -0.52 5.10 -8.97
CA PHE A 135 -0.18 4.45 -7.71
C PHE A 135 0.35 3.04 -7.92
N THR A 136 1.37 2.72 -7.14
CA THR A 136 1.99 1.38 -7.06
C THR A 136 1.92 0.86 -5.62
N ASP A 137 1.09 1.47 -4.76
CA ASP A 137 1.01 1.14 -3.34
C ASP A 137 -0.38 1.49 -2.82
N SER A 138 -1.02 0.52 -2.17
CA SER A 138 -2.41 0.65 -1.71
C SER A 138 -2.56 1.64 -0.56
N THR A 139 -1.57 1.69 0.34
CA THR A 139 -1.58 2.63 1.47
C THR A 139 -1.37 4.06 0.97
N ALA A 140 -0.46 4.24 0.00
CA ALA A 140 -0.24 5.55 -0.61
C ALA A 140 -1.49 6.12 -1.29
N VAL A 141 -2.34 5.28 -1.89
CA VAL A 141 -3.63 5.69 -2.46
C VAL A 141 -4.51 6.34 -1.39
N VAL A 142 -4.71 5.62 -0.27
CA VAL A 142 -5.60 6.09 0.81
C VAL A 142 -5.03 7.33 1.49
N GLU A 143 -3.72 7.39 1.71
CA GLU A 143 -3.06 8.59 2.25
C GLU A 143 -3.23 9.80 1.32
N ALA A 144 -3.08 9.62 0.01
CA ALA A 144 -3.29 10.71 -0.95
C ALA A 144 -4.73 11.22 -0.94
N TRP A 145 -5.72 10.32 -0.88
CA TRP A 145 -7.12 10.71 -0.73
C TRP A 145 -7.36 11.45 0.60
N LEU A 146 -6.84 10.96 1.72
CA LEU A 146 -6.99 11.63 3.03
C LEU A 146 -6.33 13.01 3.08
N ASN A 147 -5.26 13.23 2.32
CA ASN A 147 -4.59 14.53 2.22
C ASN A 147 -5.34 15.53 1.33
N SER A 148 -6.33 15.08 0.55
CA SER A 148 -7.21 15.95 -0.24
C SER A 148 -8.53 16.21 0.48
N PRO A 149 -8.95 17.47 0.67
CA PRO A 149 -10.21 17.78 1.33
C PRO A 149 -11.45 17.12 0.71
N SER A 150 -11.54 17.04 -0.63
CA SER A 150 -12.69 16.44 -1.31
C SER A 150 -12.76 14.92 -1.10
N HIS A 151 -11.67 14.20 -1.35
CA HIS A 151 -11.64 12.75 -1.20
C HIS A 151 -11.73 12.32 0.28
N ARG A 152 -11.12 13.09 1.19
CA ARG A 152 -11.28 12.89 2.64
C ARG A 152 -12.73 13.03 3.06
N ALA A 153 -13.47 13.99 2.50
CA ALA A 153 -14.89 14.15 2.79
C ALA A 153 -15.70 12.91 2.38
N ASN A 154 -15.39 12.27 1.24
CA ASN A 154 -16.01 11.00 0.85
C ASN A 154 -15.67 9.87 1.82
N ILE A 155 -14.38 9.68 2.17
CA ILE A 155 -13.92 8.62 3.09
C ILE A 155 -14.59 8.72 4.46
N LEU A 156 -14.84 9.95 4.94
CA LEU A 156 -15.40 10.21 6.28
C LEU A 156 -16.88 10.55 6.26
N ASN A 157 -17.56 10.41 5.12
CA ASN A 157 -18.99 10.68 5.06
C ASN A 157 -19.76 9.65 5.89
N GLU A 158 -20.61 10.11 6.79
CA GLU A 158 -21.40 9.29 7.70
C GLU A 158 -22.60 8.62 7.01
N HIS A 159 -23.00 9.12 5.84
CA HIS A 159 -24.16 8.60 5.11
C HIS A 159 -23.89 7.28 4.40
N TYR A 160 -22.61 6.95 4.13
CA TYR A 160 -22.26 5.69 3.48
C TYR A 160 -22.23 4.55 4.49
N THR A 161 -22.70 3.38 4.05
CA THR A 161 -22.67 2.13 4.82
C THR A 161 -21.82 1.07 4.13
N GLU A 162 -21.60 1.20 2.82
CA GLU A 162 -20.91 0.24 1.99
C GLU A 162 -19.86 0.92 1.09
N MET A 163 -18.88 0.13 0.67
CA MET A 163 -17.84 0.53 -0.28
C MET A 163 -17.46 -0.63 -1.20
N GLY A 164 -16.92 -0.28 -2.37
CA GLY A 164 -16.30 -1.22 -3.31
C GLY A 164 -15.07 -0.62 -3.98
N ILE A 165 -14.09 -1.45 -4.30
CA ILE A 165 -12.81 -1.04 -4.88
C ILE A 165 -12.54 -1.85 -6.16
N GLY A 166 -12.28 -1.14 -7.25
CA GLY A 166 -11.93 -1.71 -8.54
C GLY A 166 -10.59 -1.17 -9.03
N THR A 167 -9.84 -2.02 -9.72
CA THR A 167 -8.58 -1.63 -10.34
C THR A 167 -8.46 -2.17 -11.76
N ALA A 168 -7.80 -1.41 -12.63
CA ALA A 168 -7.49 -1.82 -13.99
C ALA A 168 -6.12 -1.31 -14.40
N ALA A 169 -5.32 -2.17 -15.04
CA ALA A 169 -4.07 -1.76 -15.66
C ALA A 169 -4.34 -1.16 -17.04
N GLY A 170 -3.67 -0.06 -17.36
CA GLY A 170 -3.81 0.60 -18.67
C GLY A 170 -2.70 1.62 -18.89
N LYS A 171 -2.86 2.46 -19.93
CA LYS A 171 -1.95 3.58 -20.21
C LYS A 171 -2.68 4.90 -20.00
N PHE A 172 -2.05 5.81 -19.25
CA PHE A 172 -2.51 7.19 -19.10
C PHE A 172 -1.35 8.14 -19.37
N GLU A 173 -1.59 9.16 -20.20
CA GLU A 173 -0.57 10.15 -20.62
C GLU A 173 0.74 9.54 -21.19
N GLY A 174 0.65 8.33 -21.78
CA GLY A 174 1.80 7.63 -22.36
C GLY A 174 2.58 6.73 -21.40
N TYR A 175 2.16 6.64 -20.12
CA TYR A 175 2.78 5.79 -19.10
C TYR A 175 1.86 4.62 -18.72
N ASP A 176 2.44 3.44 -18.49
CA ASP A 176 1.72 2.32 -17.88
C ASP A 176 1.34 2.65 -16.44
N THR A 177 0.11 2.35 -16.07
CA THR A 177 -0.48 2.76 -14.79
C THR A 177 -1.58 1.81 -14.33
N VAL A 178 -1.95 1.94 -13.05
CA VAL A 178 -3.16 1.35 -12.49
C VAL A 178 -4.16 2.46 -12.24
N PHE A 179 -5.35 2.29 -12.80
CA PHE A 179 -6.54 3.05 -12.43
C PHE A 179 -7.14 2.41 -11.19
N VAL A 180 -7.42 3.22 -10.17
CA VAL A 180 -8.04 2.79 -8.92
C VAL A 180 -9.32 3.58 -8.75
N VAL A 181 -10.42 2.87 -8.54
CA VAL A 181 -11.74 3.42 -8.29
C VAL A 181 -12.20 2.94 -6.93
N GLN A 182 -12.60 3.88 -6.08
CA GLN A 182 -13.27 3.60 -4.82
C GLN A 182 -14.69 4.17 -4.90
N LEU A 183 -15.68 3.29 -4.83
CA LEU A 183 -17.09 3.65 -4.79
C LEU A 183 -17.62 3.50 -3.37
N PHE A 184 -18.52 4.40 -2.99
CA PHE A 184 -19.23 4.39 -1.73
C PHE A 184 -20.73 4.33 -1.98
N GLY A 185 -21.47 3.63 -1.12
CA GLY A 185 -22.91 3.47 -1.25
C GLY A 185 -23.63 3.41 0.09
N ALA A 186 -24.89 3.83 0.06
CA ALA A 186 -25.88 3.54 1.08
C ALA A 186 -27.10 2.92 0.38
N PRO A 187 -27.34 1.60 0.53
CA PRO A 187 -28.34 0.89 -0.25
C PRO A 187 -29.73 1.43 0.08
N ALA A 188 -30.59 1.58 -0.93
CA ALA A 188 -31.89 2.24 -0.79
C ALA A 188 -32.99 1.37 -0.12
N VAL A 189 -32.63 0.31 0.61
CA VAL A 189 -33.51 -0.81 1.00
C VAL A 189 -34.98 -0.41 1.22
N ALA A 190 -35.87 -1.00 0.41
CA ALA A 190 -37.29 -1.08 0.72
C ALA A 190 -37.49 -2.14 1.82
N ILE A 191 -37.99 -1.75 2.99
CA ILE A 191 -38.44 -2.70 4.03
C ILE A 191 -39.97 -2.65 4.10
N PRO A 192 -40.65 -3.82 4.07
CA PRO A 192 -41.30 -4.24 5.31
C PRO A 192 -40.75 -5.54 5.86
N VAL A 193 -40.50 -5.49 7.17
CA VAL A 193 -40.34 -6.61 8.10
C VAL A 193 -41.58 -7.50 7.97
N GLU A 194 -41.42 -8.79 7.67
CA GLU A 194 -42.45 -9.76 8.03
C GLU A 194 -42.41 -9.91 9.56
N GLU A 195 -43.28 -9.16 10.23
CA GLU A 195 -43.69 -9.48 11.60
C GLU A 195 -44.23 -10.92 11.60
N PRO A 196 -43.73 -11.82 12.47
CA PRO A 196 -44.37 -13.12 12.62
C PRO A 196 -45.78 -12.89 13.16
N VAL A 197 -46.78 -13.18 12.32
CA VAL A 197 -48.19 -13.17 12.70
C VAL A 197 -48.38 -14.21 13.81
N ASP A 198 -48.73 -13.71 15.00
CA ASP A 198 -49.15 -14.52 16.15
C ASP A 198 -50.48 -15.22 15.81
N ILE A 199 -50.40 -16.45 15.34
CA ILE A 199 -51.56 -17.36 15.23
C ILE A 199 -51.59 -18.28 16.45
N LEU A 200 -52.16 -17.76 17.53
CA LEU A 200 -52.66 -18.58 18.61
C LEU A 200 -53.76 -19.51 18.09
N GLY A 201 -53.55 -20.83 18.24
CA GLY A 201 -54.64 -21.76 18.54
C GLY A 201 -54.97 -22.82 17.49
N PHE A 202 -54.16 -23.88 17.41
CA PHE A 202 -54.74 -25.23 17.28
C PHE A 202 -53.88 -26.25 18.02
N THR A 203 -54.35 -26.63 19.20
CA THR A 203 -53.96 -27.86 19.88
C THR A 203 -54.56 -29.05 19.15
N ALA A 204 -53.72 -30.00 18.72
CA ALA A 204 -54.12 -31.39 18.61
C ALA A 204 -52.95 -32.31 18.92
N GLU A 205 -53.20 -33.17 19.90
CA GLU A 205 -52.32 -34.16 20.52
C GLU A 205 -51.77 -35.22 19.57
N ALA A 206 -50.58 -35.68 19.96
CA ALA A 206 -49.87 -36.93 19.74
C ALA A 206 -50.55 -38.09 18.98
N SER A 207 -49.76 -38.76 18.13
CA SER A 207 -49.63 -40.22 18.15
C SER A 207 -48.31 -40.69 17.54
N SER A 208 -47.68 -41.59 18.27
CA SER A 208 -46.47 -42.40 18.02
C SER A 208 -46.54 -43.29 16.78
N SER A 209 -45.37 -43.59 16.18
CA SER A 209 -44.83 -44.96 16.08
C SER A 209 -43.47 -45.00 15.37
N ASP A 210 -42.61 -45.87 15.89
CA ASP A 210 -41.27 -46.29 15.47
C ASP A 210 -41.13 -46.67 13.97
N ASP A 211 -39.93 -46.52 13.38
CA ASP A 211 -39.10 -47.67 12.96
C ASP A 211 -37.76 -47.31 12.25
N VAL A 212 -36.90 -48.32 12.21
CA VAL A 212 -35.42 -48.37 12.17
C VAL A 212 -34.80 -48.53 10.77
N ALA A 213 -33.55 -48.03 10.61
CA ALA A 213 -32.51 -48.40 9.63
C ALA A 213 -32.77 -48.10 8.12
N ALA A 214 -31.82 -47.95 7.21
CA ALA A 214 -30.45 -48.47 7.13
C ALA A 214 -29.57 -47.63 6.16
N ALA A 215 -28.26 -47.64 6.42
CA ALA A 215 -27.21 -47.05 5.58
C ALA A 215 -26.97 -47.85 4.28
N GLY A 216 -26.62 -47.12 3.21
CA GLY A 216 -26.03 -47.65 2.00
C GLY A 216 -24.82 -46.80 1.57
N SER A 217 -23.62 -47.32 1.78
CA SER A 217 -22.42 -47.01 0.97
C SER A 217 -22.37 -48.06 -0.16
N PRO A 218 -21.69 -47.86 -1.31
CA PRO A 218 -20.22 -47.73 -1.41
C PRO A 218 -19.82 -46.75 -2.57
N THR A 219 -18.58 -46.47 -2.99
CA THR A 219 -17.36 -47.27 -3.15
C THR A 219 -16.20 -46.34 -3.52
N VAL A 220 -14.98 -46.66 -3.06
CA VAL A 220 -13.71 -46.03 -3.45
C VAL A 220 -12.96 -46.95 -4.43
N ALA A 221 -12.40 -46.37 -5.50
CA ALA A 221 -11.28 -46.89 -6.32
C ALA A 221 -10.71 -45.67 -7.09
N GLY A 222 -9.43 -45.42 -7.32
CA GLY A 222 -8.16 -46.09 -7.06
C GLY A 222 -7.10 -45.33 -7.89
N VAL A 223 -6.12 -44.72 -7.19
CA VAL A 223 -4.70 -44.45 -7.50
C VAL A 223 -4.22 -44.36 -8.97
N GLU A 224 -3.51 -43.27 -9.33
CA GLU A 224 -2.13 -43.37 -9.88
C GLU A 224 -1.33 -42.04 -9.92
N ASN A 225 -0.20 -42.08 -9.21
CA ASN A 225 1.14 -41.54 -9.47
C ASN A 225 1.46 -40.03 -9.62
N ILE A 226 2.54 -39.70 -8.89
CA ILE A 226 3.35 -38.49 -8.84
C ILE A 226 4.17 -38.37 -10.13
N ASP A 227 4.26 -37.17 -10.69
CA ASP A 227 5.43 -36.80 -11.49
C ASP A 227 5.87 -35.36 -11.16
N MET A 228 7.17 -35.21 -10.89
CA MET A 228 7.86 -33.93 -10.76
C MET A 228 8.66 -33.73 -12.03
N THR A 229 8.39 -32.65 -12.77
CA THR A 229 9.33 -32.14 -13.77
C THR A 229 9.54 -30.64 -13.62
N GLU A 230 10.80 -30.25 -13.68
CA GLU A 230 11.34 -28.90 -13.63
C GLU A 230 10.85 -28.07 -14.82
N SER A 231 10.15 -26.96 -14.56
CA SER A 231 10.36 -25.69 -15.25
C SER A 231 9.59 -24.59 -14.53
N GLY A 232 10.29 -23.54 -14.12
CA GLY A 232 9.68 -22.37 -13.51
C GLY A 232 8.77 -21.66 -14.50
N THR A 233 7.46 -21.86 -14.39
CA THR A 233 6.45 -21.00 -15.01
C THR A 233 5.21 -21.04 -14.12
N VAL A 234 4.95 -19.95 -13.40
CA VAL A 234 3.69 -19.76 -12.68
C VAL A 234 2.64 -19.39 -13.72
N VAL A 235 1.86 -20.36 -14.16
CA VAL A 235 0.63 -20.14 -14.91
C VAL A 235 -0.43 -19.72 -13.89
N ILE A 236 -0.89 -18.47 -13.97
CA ILE A 236 -2.08 -18.04 -13.23
C ILE A 236 -3.28 -18.58 -14.02
N GLU A 237 -3.76 -19.76 -13.63
CA GLU A 237 -5.04 -20.26 -14.14
C GLU A 237 -6.18 -19.37 -13.62
N SER A 238 -6.96 -18.87 -14.58
CA SER A 238 -8.19 -18.14 -14.37
C SER A 238 -9.21 -19.02 -13.65
N PHE A 239 -9.65 -18.62 -12.47
CA PHE A 239 -10.81 -19.23 -11.82
C PHE A 239 -12.09 -18.53 -12.27
N ALA A 240 -12.77 -19.15 -13.23
CA ALA A 240 -14.19 -18.92 -13.48
C ALA A 240 -14.97 -20.20 -13.12
N THR A 241 -15.76 -20.06 -12.06
CA THR A 241 -17.08 -20.69 -11.78
C THR A 241 -17.23 -22.21 -11.69
N THR A 242 -17.53 -22.69 -10.47
CA THR A 242 -18.69 -23.57 -10.23
C THR A 242 -19.27 -23.39 -8.81
N SER A 243 -20.52 -22.94 -8.78
CA SER A 243 -21.62 -23.28 -7.86
C SER A 243 -21.41 -23.34 -6.34
N ASN A 244 -21.99 -22.34 -5.68
CA ASN A 244 -22.89 -22.45 -4.54
C ASN A 244 -22.40 -23.18 -3.29
N GLU A 245 -21.64 -22.46 -2.47
CA GLU A 245 -21.76 -22.55 -1.00
C GLU A 245 -21.52 -21.15 -0.43
N MET A 246 -22.39 -20.74 0.50
CA MET A 246 -22.23 -19.55 1.33
C MET A 246 -20.91 -19.65 2.11
N ALA A 247 -19.81 -19.21 1.53
CA ALA A 247 -18.63 -18.85 2.27
C ALA A 247 -18.77 -17.37 2.62
N VAL A 248 -19.22 -17.10 3.84
CA VAL A 248 -18.93 -15.84 4.54
C VAL A 248 -17.43 -15.61 4.36
N ALA A 249 -17.07 -14.70 3.46
CA ALA A 249 -15.69 -14.35 3.20
C ALA A 249 -15.16 -13.76 4.52
N ALA A 250 -14.51 -14.62 5.30
CA ALA A 250 -13.80 -14.20 6.49
C ALA A 250 -12.93 -13.03 6.08
N VAL A 251 -13.07 -11.92 6.81
CA VAL A 251 -12.18 -10.77 6.70
C VAL A 251 -10.78 -11.29 7.01
N VAL A 252 -10.06 -11.74 5.98
CA VAL A 252 -8.64 -12.04 6.09
C VAL A 252 -7.99 -10.68 6.18
N THR A 253 -7.88 -10.17 7.41
CA THR A 253 -6.98 -9.05 7.71
C THR A 253 -5.60 -9.47 7.23
N PRO A 254 -5.02 -8.80 6.22
CA PRO A 254 -3.66 -9.07 5.81
C PRO A 254 -2.76 -8.95 7.04
N SER A 255 -2.00 -10.01 7.35
CA SER A 255 -1.01 -9.92 8.42
C SER A 255 -0.06 -8.75 8.13
N GLY A 256 0.51 -8.12 9.17
CA GLY A 256 1.42 -6.99 8.97
C GLY A 256 2.60 -7.28 8.02
N VAL A 257 2.95 -8.56 7.87
CA VAL A 257 3.95 -9.04 6.89
C VAL A 257 3.43 -8.95 5.45
N MET A 258 2.15 -9.24 5.22
CA MET A 258 1.53 -9.05 3.90
C MET A 258 1.46 -7.57 3.53
N LYS A 259 1.14 -6.68 4.49
CA LYS A 259 1.21 -5.22 4.27
C LYS A 259 2.61 -4.78 3.86
N LEU A 260 3.66 -5.29 4.50
CA LEU A 260 5.05 -5.03 4.10
C LEU A 260 5.39 -5.62 2.71
N ALA A 261 4.91 -6.82 2.40
CA ALA A 261 5.13 -7.46 1.10
C ALA A 261 4.43 -6.72 -0.05
N THR A 262 3.32 -6.03 0.25
CA THR A 262 2.52 -5.25 -0.71
C THR A 262 2.85 -3.76 -0.69
N SER A 263 3.79 -3.31 0.16
CA SER A 263 4.28 -1.94 0.21
C SER A 263 5.81 -1.85 0.06
N PRO A 264 6.35 -2.19 -1.14
CA PRO A 264 7.79 -2.11 -1.40
C PRO A 264 8.37 -0.74 -1.08
N ARG A 265 7.60 0.33 -1.29
CA ARG A 265 8.00 1.71 -0.95
C ARG A 265 8.15 1.92 0.55
N LEU A 266 7.22 1.43 1.36
CA LEU A 266 7.25 1.59 2.82
C LEU A 266 8.44 0.82 3.41
N VAL A 267 8.67 -0.42 2.96
CA VAL A 267 9.84 -1.23 3.37
C VAL A 267 11.14 -0.52 3.00
N LEU A 268 11.24 -0.04 1.77
CA LEU A 268 12.44 0.63 1.28
C LEU A 268 12.66 1.99 1.98
N GLN A 269 11.59 2.75 2.22
CA GLN A 269 11.62 4.00 2.97
C GLN A 269 12.01 3.78 4.43
N ILE A 270 11.53 2.71 5.08
CA ILE A 270 11.98 2.34 6.42
C ILE A 270 13.47 2.03 6.41
N ILE A 271 13.93 1.18 5.49
CA ILE A 271 15.35 0.79 5.40
C ILE A 271 16.24 2.02 5.17
N TYR A 272 15.89 2.88 4.23
CA TYR A 272 16.66 4.09 3.96
C TYR A 272 16.53 5.16 5.05
N SER A 273 15.38 5.28 5.71
CA SER A 273 15.24 6.14 6.88
C SER A 273 16.08 5.64 8.05
N MET A 274 16.18 4.32 8.24
CA MET A 274 17.06 3.72 9.24
C MET A 274 18.53 3.99 8.92
N ILE A 275 18.96 3.80 7.66
CA ILE A 275 20.34 4.10 7.23
C ILE A 275 20.62 5.60 7.37
N GLY A 276 19.70 6.46 6.94
CA GLY A 276 19.80 7.90 7.04
C GLY A 276 19.91 8.37 8.49
N LEU A 277 19.03 7.88 9.38
CA LEU A 277 19.05 8.19 10.81
C LEU A 277 20.35 7.71 11.48
N PHE A 278 20.86 6.54 11.09
CA PHE A 278 22.14 6.02 11.56
C PHE A 278 23.30 6.93 11.17
N VAL A 279 23.39 7.33 9.89
CA VAL A 279 24.42 8.27 9.41
C VAL A 279 24.29 9.62 10.11
N MET A 280 23.07 10.13 10.25
CA MET A 280 22.79 11.39 10.93
C MET A 280 23.21 11.36 12.40
N GLY A 281 22.91 10.26 13.11
CA GLY A 281 23.33 10.01 14.48
C GLY A 281 24.86 9.91 14.61
N ALA A 282 25.53 9.22 13.69
CA ALA A 282 26.99 9.13 13.66
C ALA A 282 27.64 10.51 13.47
N LEU A 283 27.09 11.34 12.58
CA LEU A 283 27.55 12.72 12.36
C LEU A 283 27.30 13.62 13.58
N LEU A 284 26.16 13.45 14.25
CA LEU A 284 25.83 14.22 15.45
C LEU A 284 26.74 13.83 16.62
N ILE A 285 27.04 12.54 16.79
CA ILE A 285 28.02 12.06 17.77
C ILE A 285 29.42 12.60 17.44
N ALA A 286 29.84 12.57 16.17
CA ALA A 286 31.12 13.15 15.73
C ALA A 286 31.20 14.64 16.06
N MET A 287 30.14 15.40 15.75
CA MET A 287 30.03 16.83 16.07
C MET A 287 30.12 17.09 17.59
N LEU A 288 29.43 16.29 18.43
CA LEU A 288 29.46 16.43 19.88
C LEU A 288 30.85 16.09 20.48
N LEU A 289 31.52 15.07 19.92
CA LEU A 289 32.89 14.71 20.30
C LEU A 289 33.89 15.81 19.94
N GLU A 290 33.75 16.39 18.74
CA GLU A 290 34.59 17.50 18.26
C GLU A 290 34.33 18.81 19.02
N TRP A 291 33.07 19.05 19.42
CA TRP A 291 32.69 20.16 20.29
C TRP A 291 33.43 20.12 21.63
N ARG A 292 33.49 18.93 22.25
CA ARG A 292 34.26 18.73 23.49
C ARG A 292 35.77 18.89 23.29
N ARG A 293 36.29 18.76 22.06
CA ARG A 293 37.72 18.88 21.74
C ARG A 293 38.13 20.25 21.19
N HIS A 294 37.22 21.23 21.14
CA HIS A 294 37.49 22.59 20.66
C HIS A 294 38.09 22.67 19.25
N HIS A 295 37.61 21.84 18.30
CA HIS A 295 38.00 21.94 16.88
C HIS A 295 36.91 22.66 16.05
N PRO A 296 36.88 24.01 16.02
CA PRO A 296 35.76 24.78 15.43
C PRO A 296 35.56 24.51 13.93
N VAL A 297 36.64 24.20 13.22
CA VAL A 297 36.61 23.89 11.79
C VAL A 297 35.93 22.55 11.51
N GLN A 298 36.17 21.52 12.34
CA GLN A 298 35.53 20.21 12.16
C GLN A 298 34.03 20.24 12.51
N ILE A 299 33.67 20.99 13.56
CA ILE A 299 32.28 21.28 13.92
C ILE A 299 31.53 21.94 12.76
N ALA A 300 32.16 22.91 12.08
CA ALA A 300 31.57 23.58 10.92
C ALA A 300 31.33 22.62 9.74
N TYR A 301 32.27 21.72 9.45
CA TYR A 301 32.11 20.70 8.41
C TYR A 301 31.00 19.69 8.75
N SER A 302 30.96 19.18 9.97
CA SER A 302 29.94 18.24 10.44
C SER A 302 28.54 18.86 10.40
N ALA A 303 28.41 20.14 10.80
CA ALA A 303 27.16 20.88 10.71
C ALA A 303 26.71 21.14 9.26
N ALA A 304 27.65 21.49 8.37
CA ALA A 304 27.35 21.69 6.95
C ALA A 304 26.88 20.40 6.28
N LEU A 305 27.53 19.27 6.58
CA LEU A 305 27.17 17.96 6.03
C LEU A 305 25.80 17.49 6.55
N LEU A 306 25.48 17.77 7.82
CA LEU A 306 24.16 17.53 8.39
C LEU A 306 23.07 18.36 7.67
N ALA A 307 23.33 19.64 7.40
CA ALA A 307 22.39 20.50 6.70
C ALA A 307 22.11 20.03 5.26
N VAL A 308 23.15 19.61 4.54
CA VAL A 308 23.00 19.00 3.19
C VAL A 308 22.17 17.72 3.27
N MET A 309 22.41 16.87 4.26
CA MET A 309 21.63 15.64 4.47
C MET A 309 20.14 15.92 4.70
N ILE A 310 19.82 16.90 5.55
CA ILE A 310 18.43 17.31 5.79
C ILE A 310 17.81 17.84 4.49
N MET A 311 18.51 18.69 3.75
CA MET A 311 18.02 19.22 2.47
C MET A 311 17.74 18.10 1.45
N LEU A 312 18.66 17.15 1.28
CA LEU A 312 18.50 16.02 0.37
C LEU A 312 17.32 15.12 0.77
N PHE A 313 17.11 14.92 2.08
CA PHE A 313 15.95 14.20 2.59
C PHE A 313 14.64 14.93 2.26
N GLN A 314 14.59 16.26 2.44
CA GLN A 314 13.42 17.06 2.07
C GLN A 314 13.14 17.01 0.56
N ILE A 315 14.18 17.07 -0.28
CA ILE A 315 14.03 16.94 -1.74
C ILE A 315 13.48 15.57 -2.13
N HIS A 316 13.97 14.50 -1.50
CA HIS A 316 13.45 13.14 -1.73
C HIS A 316 11.95 13.04 -1.42
N LEU A 317 11.51 13.61 -0.28
CA LEU A 317 10.09 13.65 0.10
C LEU A 317 9.22 14.39 -0.94
N VAL A 318 9.74 15.46 -1.53
CA VAL A 318 9.02 16.23 -2.57
C VAL A 318 8.96 15.46 -3.89
N LEU A 319 10.08 14.86 -4.31
CA LEU A 319 10.17 14.17 -5.61
C LEU A 319 9.38 12.85 -5.65
N SER A 320 9.16 12.19 -4.50
CA SER A 320 8.29 11.01 -4.43
C SER A 320 6.80 11.30 -4.67
N GLY A 321 6.39 12.56 -4.80
CA GLY A 321 4.99 13.00 -4.73
C GLY A 321 4.24 13.26 -6.04
N SER A 322 4.70 12.83 -7.22
CA SER A 322 3.91 13.01 -8.46
C SER A 322 2.85 11.92 -8.58
N VAL A 323 1.75 12.08 -7.85
CA VAL A 323 0.59 11.19 -7.93
C VAL A 323 -0.68 11.99 -8.19
N VAL A 324 -1.60 11.43 -8.98
CA VAL A 324 -2.80 12.13 -9.46
C VAL A 324 -4.04 11.44 -8.86
N ILE A 325 -4.88 12.25 -8.21
CA ILE A 325 -6.16 11.87 -7.62
C ILE A 325 -7.25 12.78 -8.19
N ALA A 326 -8.45 12.25 -8.41
CA ALA A 326 -9.61 13.00 -8.91
C ALA A 326 -10.87 12.61 -8.13
#